data_AF-A7S9Z1-F1
#
_entry.id   AF-A7S9Z1-F1
#
_cell.length_a   1.000
_cell.length_b   1.000
_cell.length_c   1.000
_cell.angle_alpha   90.00
_cell.angle_beta   90.00
_cell.angle_gamma   90.00
#
_symmetry.space_group_name_H-M   'P 1'
#
loop_
_entity.id
_entity.type
_entity.pdbx_description
1 polymer ?
#
loop_
_entity_poly.entity_id
_entity_poly.type
_entity_poly.pdbx_seq_one_letter_code
_entity_poly.pdbx_strand_id
1 'polypeptide(L)'
;ELNETLPVLPLNQEKISSPASALQVTWLGHAMLLVQLQGLNILTDPHLNEFAGLTRTLSAKRYRPPPCRVNELPEIDAVCISHNHYDHLDYNTVQQLNAHCGSNIYWYVPMGLGDWMRRSGCHNVVELEWWDEHIHPKHRDRERVKFIFTPSQHWSRRTLTDENKSLWGSWSVVGSNKRFFFAGDTGYNKVFQEIGEMFGPFDVAAIPIGAYKPRWFLSFQHVDPAGAVQIHQDVKSILSIGIHWGTFLLGHEVLFLIDFRGP
;
A
#
# COMPACT_ATOMS: atom_id res chain seq x y z
N GLU A 1 2.89 11.07 25.43
CA GLU A 1 3.20 11.60 24.10
C GLU A 1 2.69 10.74 22.95
N LEU A 2 3.34 9.65 22.51
CA LEU A 2 2.89 8.90 21.32
C LEU A 2 1.44 8.38 21.36
N ASN A 3 0.95 7.94 22.52
CA ASN A 3 -0.44 7.50 22.65
C ASN A 3 -1.45 8.66 22.63
N GLU A 4 -1.00 9.91 22.75
CA GLU A 4 -1.83 11.12 22.68
C GLU A 4 -1.75 11.74 21.28
N THR A 5 -0.55 11.80 20.69
CA THR A 5 -0.29 12.45 19.40
C THR A 5 -0.52 11.54 18.20
N LEU A 6 -0.33 10.22 18.36
CA LEU A 6 -0.56 9.21 17.35
C LEU A 6 -1.16 7.93 17.97
N PRO A 7 -2.38 8.03 18.53
CA PRO A 7 -3.06 6.89 19.15
C PRO A 7 -3.30 5.78 18.13
N VAL A 8 -3.10 4.52 18.57
CA VAL A 8 -3.52 3.35 17.80
C VAL A 8 -4.93 3.00 18.23
N LEU A 9 -5.88 3.24 17.35
CA LEU A 9 -7.28 2.93 17.58
C LEU A 9 -7.55 1.46 17.24
N PRO A 10 -8.41 0.76 18.02
CA PRO A 10 -8.82 -0.59 17.68
C PRO A 10 -9.65 -0.60 16.40
N LEU A 11 -9.58 -1.71 15.67
CA LEU A 11 -10.36 -1.90 14.45
C LEU A 11 -11.86 -1.94 14.77
N ASN A 12 -12.65 -1.15 14.04
CA ASN A 12 -14.11 -1.18 14.20
C ASN A 12 -14.69 -2.40 13.48
N GLN A 13 -14.77 -3.51 14.20
CA GLN A 13 -15.17 -4.82 13.67
C GLN A 13 -16.55 -4.83 13.01
N GLU A 14 -17.51 -4.10 13.58
CA GLU A 14 -18.87 -3.98 13.03
C GLU A 14 -18.85 -3.33 11.64
N LYS A 15 -18.12 -2.22 11.50
CA LYS A 15 -18.02 -1.49 10.23
C LYS A 15 -17.30 -2.27 9.15
N ILE A 16 -16.24 -3.02 9.49
CA ILE A 16 -15.48 -3.76 8.48
C ILE A 16 -16.13 -5.09 8.09
N SER A 17 -16.91 -5.71 8.98
CA SER A 17 -17.64 -6.96 8.69
C SER A 17 -18.94 -6.72 7.95
N SER A 18 -19.49 -5.50 7.99
CA SER A 18 -20.69 -5.09 7.28
C SER A 18 -20.45 -3.72 6.62
N PRO A 19 -19.61 -3.67 5.57
CA PRO A 19 -19.27 -2.41 4.92
C PRO A 19 -20.50 -1.75 4.31
N ALA A 20 -20.49 -0.42 4.31
CA ALA A 20 -21.50 0.36 3.60
C ALA A 20 -21.43 0.09 2.09
N SER A 21 -22.48 0.48 1.36
CA SER A 21 -22.43 0.51 -0.11
C SER A 21 -21.43 1.54 -0.66
N ALA A 22 -21.01 2.49 0.16
CA ALA A 22 -19.99 3.47 -0.16
C ALA A 22 -18.58 2.89 -0.05
N LEU A 23 -17.62 3.50 -0.76
CA LEU A 23 -16.20 3.21 -0.60
C LEU A 23 -15.78 3.49 0.86
N GLN A 24 -15.20 2.49 1.51
CA GLN A 24 -14.67 2.61 2.87
C GLN A 24 -13.17 2.32 2.87
N VAL A 25 -12.41 3.09 3.64
CA VAL A 25 -10.96 2.93 3.77
C VAL A 25 -10.59 2.97 5.24
N THR A 26 -9.81 1.99 5.68
CA THR A 26 -9.23 1.92 7.03
C THR A 26 -7.72 1.90 6.92
N TRP A 27 -7.04 2.88 7.53
CA TRP A 27 -5.58 2.90 7.59
C TRP A 27 -5.08 1.98 8.71
N LEU A 28 -4.26 1.00 8.36
CA LEU A 28 -3.73 -0.02 9.27
C LEU A 28 -2.26 0.25 9.66
N GLY A 29 -1.76 1.43 9.31
CA GLY A 29 -0.38 1.85 9.53
C GLY A 29 0.47 1.73 8.27
N HIS A 30 1.50 2.57 8.19
CA HIS A 30 2.43 2.68 7.07
C HIS A 30 1.70 2.83 5.72
N ALA A 31 1.97 1.95 4.74
CA ALA A 31 1.29 1.88 3.45
C ALA A 31 0.15 0.84 3.41
N MET A 32 -0.21 0.25 4.55
CA MET A 32 -1.27 -0.74 4.63
C MET A 32 -2.63 -0.10 4.87
N LEU A 33 -3.55 -0.30 3.92
CA LEU A 33 -4.96 0.05 4.07
C LEU A 33 -5.84 -1.17 3.82
N LEU A 34 -6.97 -1.25 4.53
CA LEU A 34 -8.12 -2.05 4.12
C LEU A 34 -9.09 -1.15 3.36
N VAL A 35 -9.29 -1.45 2.08
CA VAL A 35 -10.18 -0.74 1.17
C VAL A 35 -11.34 -1.65 0.82
N GLN A 36 -12.56 -1.21 1.13
CA GLN A 36 -13.79 -1.95 0.85
C GLN A 36 -14.52 -1.25 -0.29
N LEU A 37 -14.48 -1.86 -1.48
CA LEU A 37 -14.94 -1.26 -2.73
C LEU A 37 -15.78 -2.29 -3.49
N GLN A 38 -17.07 -2.00 -3.67
CA GLN A 38 -18.01 -2.83 -4.45
C GLN A 38 -17.95 -4.32 -4.09
N GLY A 39 -18.03 -4.62 -2.79
CA GLY A 39 -18.02 -6.00 -2.29
C GLY A 39 -16.65 -6.68 -2.28
N LEU A 40 -15.57 -5.97 -2.63
CA LEU A 40 -14.20 -6.45 -2.46
C LEU A 40 -13.57 -5.87 -1.20
N ASN A 41 -12.95 -6.73 -0.41
CA ASN A 41 -11.99 -6.35 0.64
C ASN A 41 -10.57 -6.41 0.05
N ILE A 42 -9.96 -5.25 -0.11
CA ILE A 42 -8.66 -5.06 -0.76
C ILE A 42 -7.64 -4.59 0.28
N LEU A 43 -6.49 -5.25 0.37
CA LEU A 43 -5.35 -4.76 1.13
C LEU A 43 -4.30 -4.15 0.20
N THR A 44 -3.65 -3.09 0.66
CA THR A 44 -2.43 -2.55 0.03
C THR A 44 -1.23 -2.90 0.91
N ASP A 45 -0.10 -3.26 0.30
CA ASP A 45 1.22 -3.41 0.95
C ASP A 45 1.17 -3.91 2.42
N PRO A 46 0.64 -5.12 2.67
CA PRO A 46 0.29 -5.55 4.01
C PRO A 46 1.55 -5.83 4.85
N HIS A 47 1.69 -5.08 5.95
CA HIS A 47 2.81 -5.19 6.87
C HIS A 47 2.36 -5.11 8.35
N LEU A 48 2.15 -6.26 8.98
CA LEU A 48 1.76 -6.37 10.40
C LEU A 48 2.90 -6.78 11.32
N ASN A 49 4.06 -7.14 10.79
CA ASN A 49 5.22 -7.52 11.60
C ASN A 49 5.83 -6.32 12.34
N GLU A 50 6.64 -6.59 13.38
CA GLU A 50 7.31 -5.57 14.21
C GLU A 50 8.47 -4.89 13.48
N PHE A 51 9.11 -5.60 12.55
CA PHE A 51 10.32 -5.18 11.87
C PHE A 51 10.16 -5.25 10.35
N ALA A 52 10.63 -4.22 9.66
CA ALA A 52 10.79 -4.20 8.21
C ALA A 52 12.28 -4.33 7.85
N GLY A 53 12.72 -5.52 7.46
CA GLY A 53 14.09 -5.76 6.99
C GLY A 53 14.45 -7.25 6.93
N LEU A 54 15.67 -7.52 6.46
CA LEU A 54 16.16 -8.90 6.27
C LEU A 54 16.43 -9.62 7.60
N THR A 55 16.94 -8.90 8.60
CA THR A 55 17.23 -9.43 9.95
C THR A 55 16.82 -8.40 11.00
N ARG A 56 16.67 -8.83 12.27
CA ARG A 56 16.35 -7.90 13.37
C ARG A 56 17.37 -6.75 13.52
N THR A 57 18.64 -6.99 13.21
CA THR A 57 19.71 -5.97 13.30
C THR A 57 19.80 -5.06 12.08
N LEU A 58 19.32 -5.51 10.93
CA LEU A 58 19.25 -4.75 9.68
C LEU A 58 17.78 -4.54 9.29
N SER A 59 17.00 -3.99 10.21
CA SER A 59 15.58 -3.71 10.00
C SER A 59 15.15 -2.43 10.68
N ALA A 60 14.17 -1.75 10.08
CA ALA A 60 13.45 -0.69 10.74
C ALA A 60 12.43 -1.31 11.70
N LYS A 61 12.52 -0.99 12.99
CA LYS A 61 11.51 -1.36 13.98
C LYS A 61 10.35 -0.37 13.92
N ARG A 62 9.11 -0.86 13.91
CA ARG A 62 7.95 0.03 14.03
C ARG A 62 7.89 0.67 15.40
N TYR A 63 7.60 1.96 15.47
CA TYR A 63 7.38 2.66 16.75
C TYR A 63 5.89 2.79 17.09
N ARG A 64 5.00 2.43 16.16
CA ARG A 64 3.58 2.18 16.44
C ARG A 64 3.22 0.73 16.12
N PRO A 65 2.63 -0.04 17.07
CA PRO A 65 2.20 -1.42 16.80
C PRO A 65 1.09 -1.45 15.74
N PRO A 66 0.89 -2.59 15.06
CA PRO A 66 -0.26 -2.76 14.17
C PRO A 66 -1.56 -2.64 14.98
N PRO A 67 -2.64 -2.10 14.38
CA PRO A 67 -3.93 -1.96 15.08
C PRO A 67 -4.71 -3.26 15.18
N CYS A 68 -4.28 -4.32 14.48
CA CYS A 68 -4.93 -5.63 14.45
C CYS A 68 -3.95 -6.74 14.05
N ARG A 69 -4.37 -7.99 14.24
CA ARG A 69 -3.75 -9.20 13.68
C ARG A 69 -4.46 -9.62 12.39
N VAL A 70 -3.84 -10.51 11.61
CA VAL A 70 -4.44 -11.03 10.37
C VAL A 70 -5.80 -11.68 10.62
N ASN A 71 -5.96 -12.43 11.72
CA ASN A 71 -7.21 -13.13 12.03
C ASN A 71 -8.34 -12.22 12.53
N GLU A 72 -8.08 -10.92 12.67
CA GLU A 72 -9.07 -9.88 13.00
C GLU A 72 -9.52 -9.10 11.76
N LEU A 73 -8.94 -9.38 10.59
CA LEU A 73 -9.37 -8.82 9.30
C LEU A 73 -10.57 -9.63 8.76
N PRO A 74 -11.41 -9.02 7.91
CA PRO A 74 -12.40 -9.78 7.17
C PRO A 74 -11.70 -10.68 6.13
N GLU A 75 -12.46 -11.55 5.46
CA GLU A 75 -11.90 -12.26 4.30
C GLU A 75 -11.38 -11.25 3.27
N ILE A 76 -10.13 -11.46 2.82
CA ILE A 76 -9.47 -10.59 1.86
C ILE A 76 -9.63 -11.18 0.46
N ASP A 77 -10.20 -10.40 -0.45
CA ASP A 77 -10.39 -10.79 -1.85
C ASP A 77 -9.14 -10.50 -2.68
N ALA A 78 -8.48 -9.36 -2.41
CA ALA A 78 -7.35 -8.90 -3.20
C ALA A 78 -6.27 -8.25 -2.33
N VAL A 79 -5.02 -8.41 -2.75
CA VAL A 79 -3.88 -7.68 -2.20
C VAL A 79 -3.14 -6.99 -3.35
N CYS A 80 -2.89 -5.70 -3.22
CA CYS A 80 -2.08 -4.91 -4.15
C CYS A 80 -0.69 -4.68 -3.54
N ILE A 81 0.35 -5.15 -4.22
CA ILE A 81 1.74 -4.90 -3.85
C ILE A 81 2.32 -3.82 -4.79
N SER A 82 2.77 -2.70 -4.25
CA SER A 82 3.37 -1.62 -5.06
C SER A 82 4.77 -1.96 -5.54
N HIS A 83 5.60 -2.52 -4.66
CA HIS A 83 6.98 -2.89 -4.91
C HIS A 83 7.50 -3.84 -3.83
N ASN A 84 8.75 -4.29 -3.95
CA ASN A 84 9.25 -5.41 -3.15
C ASN A 84 10.02 -5.01 -1.87
N HIS A 85 10.07 -3.75 -1.44
CA HIS A 85 10.78 -3.38 -0.21
C HIS A 85 10.16 -4.02 1.03
N TYR A 86 10.96 -4.17 2.08
CA TYR A 86 10.57 -4.96 3.26
C TYR A 86 9.41 -4.37 4.05
N ASP A 87 9.26 -3.06 4.05
CA ASP A 87 8.19 -2.32 4.73
C ASP A 87 6.87 -2.31 3.92
N HIS A 88 6.90 -2.74 2.65
CA HIS A 88 5.73 -2.89 1.78
C HIS A 88 5.35 -4.36 1.49
N LEU A 89 6.33 -5.26 1.59
CA LEU A 89 6.16 -6.69 1.37
C LEU A 89 6.79 -7.49 2.52
N ASP A 90 5.99 -7.71 3.56
CA ASP A 90 6.37 -8.52 4.72
C ASP A 90 6.00 -9.99 4.54
N TYR A 91 7.04 -10.85 4.49
CA TYR A 91 6.87 -12.29 4.31
C TYR A 91 5.97 -12.91 5.39
N ASN A 92 6.08 -12.48 6.65
CA ASN A 92 5.29 -13.06 7.74
C ASN A 92 3.81 -12.73 7.61
N THR A 93 3.48 -11.51 7.18
CA THR A 93 2.11 -11.10 6.90
C THR A 93 1.55 -11.85 5.68
N VAL A 94 2.36 -12.05 4.63
CA VAL A 94 1.98 -12.90 3.47
C VAL A 94 1.65 -14.32 3.90
N GLN A 95 2.51 -14.98 4.70
CA GLN A 95 2.25 -16.33 5.22
C GLN A 95 0.96 -16.40 6.03
N GLN A 96 0.73 -15.44 6.92
CA GLN A 96 -0.46 -15.39 7.76
C GLN A 96 -1.73 -15.15 6.94
N LEU A 97 -1.70 -14.28 5.92
CA LEU A 97 -2.83 -14.06 5.02
C LEU A 97 -3.16 -15.32 4.21
N ASN A 98 -2.15 -16.00 3.67
CA ASN A 98 -2.34 -17.27 2.96
C ASN A 98 -2.94 -18.34 3.89
N ALA A 99 -2.51 -18.41 5.15
CA ALA A 99 -3.08 -19.33 6.14
C ALA A 99 -4.52 -18.96 6.54
N HIS A 100 -4.85 -17.68 6.59
CA HIS A 100 -6.14 -17.19 7.05
C HIS A 100 -7.24 -17.26 5.96
N CYS A 101 -6.95 -16.82 4.74
CA CYS A 101 -7.94 -16.73 3.66
C CYS A 101 -7.74 -17.78 2.55
N GLY A 102 -6.64 -18.55 2.59
CA GLY A 102 -6.37 -19.62 1.64
C GLY A 102 -6.21 -19.15 0.19
N SER A 103 -6.71 -19.95 -0.74
CA SER A 103 -6.64 -19.71 -2.18
C SER A 103 -7.69 -18.72 -2.70
N ASN A 104 -8.42 -18.01 -1.84
CA ASN A 104 -9.42 -17.03 -2.27
C ASN A 104 -8.79 -15.68 -2.60
N ILE A 105 -7.63 -15.36 -2.00
CA ILE A 105 -6.93 -14.09 -2.22
C ILE A 105 -6.31 -14.05 -3.62
N TYR A 106 -6.57 -12.97 -4.35
CA TYR A 106 -5.82 -12.57 -5.55
C TYR A 106 -4.69 -11.61 -5.18
N TRP A 107 -3.46 -11.99 -5.50
CA TRP A 107 -2.26 -11.20 -5.27
C TRP A 107 -1.89 -10.46 -6.56
N TYR A 108 -2.16 -9.16 -6.59
CA TYR A 108 -1.79 -8.26 -7.67
C TYR A 108 -0.41 -7.69 -7.40
N VAL A 109 0.57 -8.04 -8.24
CA VAL A 109 1.98 -7.74 -8.00
C VAL A 109 2.68 -7.19 -9.25
N PRO A 110 3.77 -6.43 -9.07
CA PRO A 110 4.58 -5.94 -10.18
C PRO A 110 5.27 -7.09 -10.92
N MET A 111 5.49 -6.92 -12.23
CA MET A 111 6.32 -7.83 -13.02
C MET A 111 7.68 -8.10 -12.36
N GLY A 112 8.10 -9.37 -12.32
CA GLY A 112 9.33 -9.87 -11.71
C GLY A 112 9.14 -10.35 -10.26
N LEU A 113 7.96 -10.17 -9.66
CA LEU A 113 7.67 -10.58 -8.29
C LEU A 113 6.84 -11.88 -8.20
N GLY A 114 6.27 -12.35 -9.30
CA GLY A 114 5.35 -13.49 -9.35
C GLY A 114 5.95 -14.77 -8.77
N ASP A 115 7.20 -15.08 -9.12
CA ASP A 115 7.91 -16.26 -8.60
C ASP A 115 8.17 -16.19 -7.10
N TRP A 116 8.45 -14.99 -6.57
CA TRP A 116 8.63 -14.80 -5.13
C TRP A 116 7.31 -15.08 -4.38
N MET A 117 6.19 -14.60 -4.91
CA MET A 117 4.86 -14.82 -4.34
C MET A 117 4.49 -16.31 -4.36
N ARG A 118 4.68 -16.99 -5.50
CA ARG A 118 4.38 -18.43 -5.62
C ARG A 118 5.23 -19.28 -4.68
N ARG A 119 6.54 -19.00 -4.59
CA ARG A 119 7.42 -19.66 -3.61
C ARG A 119 7.04 -19.37 -2.15
N SER A 120 6.38 -18.24 -1.90
CA SER A 120 5.80 -17.90 -0.60
C SER A 120 4.41 -18.53 -0.38
N GLY A 121 3.95 -19.45 -1.24
CA GLY A 121 2.69 -20.18 -1.06
C GLY A 121 1.45 -19.44 -1.56
N CYS A 122 1.60 -18.31 -2.27
CA CYS A 122 0.48 -17.62 -2.91
C CYS A 122 0.05 -18.35 -4.19
N HIS A 123 -1.25 -18.61 -4.34
CA HIS A 123 -1.80 -19.35 -5.49
C HIS A 123 -2.24 -18.43 -6.64
N ASN A 124 -3.21 -17.55 -6.40
CA ASN A 124 -3.74 -16.66 -7.44
C ASN A 124 -2.88 -15.40 -7.57
N VAL A 125 -1.72 -15.55 -8.19
CA VAL A 125 -0.78 -14.44 -8.42
C VAL A 125 -0.99 -13.86 -9.81
N VAL A 126 -1.38 -12.59 -9.86
CA VAL A 126 -1.53 -11.79 -11.08
C VAL A 126 -0.36 -10.83 -11.14
N GLU A 127 0.53 -11.08 -12.10
CA GLU A 127 1.75 -10.31 -12.32
C GLU A 127 1.53 -9.36 -13.50
N LEU A 128 1.74 -8.06 -13.31
CA LEU A 128 1.40 -7.03 -14.28
C LEU A 128 2.58 -6.09 -14.58
N GLU A 129 2.72 -5.69 -15.84
CA GLU A 129 3.53 -4.54 -16.24
C GLU A 129 2.75 -3.23 -16.06
N TRP A 130 3.42 -2.09 -16.19
CA TRP A 130 2.72 -0.82 -16.16
C TRP A 130 1.70 -0.73 -17.30
N TRP A 131 0.53 -0.18 -16.96
CA TRP A 131 -0.66 -0.03 -17.79
C TRP A 131 -1.43 -1.32 -18.09
N ASP A 132 -0.90 -2.48 -17.67
CA ASP A 132 -1.69 -3.71 -17.72
C ASP A 132 -2.86 -3.64 -16.74
N GLU A 133 -3.97 -4.22 -17.15
CA GLU A 133 -5.17 -4.34 -16.34
C GLU A 133 -5.62 -5.80 -16.18
N HIS A 134 -6.17 -6.11 -15.01
CA HIS A 134 -6.83 -7.38 -14.76
C HIS A 134 -8.17 -7.14 -14.05
N ILE A 135 -9.22 -7.76 -14.56
CA ILE A 135 -10.55 -7.75 -13.94
C ILE A 135 -10.58 -8.80 -12.85
N HIS A 136 -10.89 -8.39 -11.62
CA HIS A 136 -11.05 -9.33 -10.52
C HIS A 136 -12.14 -10.37 -10.85
N PRO A 137 -11.94 -11.67 -10.57
CA PRO A 137 -12.86 -12.70 -11.02
C PRO A 137 -14.17 -12.77 -10.20
N LYS A 138 -14.16 -12.24 -8.99
CA LYS A 138 -15.42 -11.96 -8.25
C LYS A 138 -16.20 -10.91 -9.03
N HIS A 139 -17.52 -11.12 -9.19
CA HIS A 139 -18.42 -10.16 -9.84
C HIS A 139 -18.20 -9.95 -11.37
N ARG A 140 -17.77 -10.99 -12.11
CA ARG A 140 -17.51 -10.91 -13.57
C ARG A 140 -18.69 -10.41 -14.43
N ASP A 141 -19.92 -10.72 -14.05
CA ASP A 141 -21.11 -10.40 -14.86
C ASP A 141 -21.80 -9.08 -14.49
N ARG A 142 -21.59 -8.58 -13.27
CA ARG A 142 -22.18 -7.33 -12.74
C ARG A 142 -21.21 -6.75 -11.72
N GLU A 143 -20.86 -5.46 -11.82
CA GLU A 143 -19.95 -4.75 -10.88
C GLU A 143 -18.47 -5.15 -10.97
N ARG A 144 -17.95 -5.28 -12.21
CA ARG A 144 -16.53 -5.54 -12.47
C ARG A 144 -15.63 -4.48 -11.82
N VAL A 145 -14.62 -4.95 -11.08
CA VAL A 145 -13.54 -4.12 -10.55
C VAL A 145 -12.25 -4.44 -11.28
N LYS A 146 -11.65 -3.43 -11.89
CA LYS A 146 -10.39 -3.51 -12.61
C LYS A 146 -9.25 -3.09 -11.70
N PHE A 147 -8.18 -3.87 -11.73
CA PHE A 147 -6.90 -3.57 -11.09
C PHE A 147 -5.93 -3.23 -12.21
N ILE A 148 -5.48 -1.98 -12.25
CA ILE A 148 -4.52 -1.48 -13.22
C ILE A 148 -3.23 -1.16 -12.48
N PHE A 149 -2.12 -1.77 -12.89
CA PHE A 149 -0.82 -1.43 -12.34
C PHE A 149 -0.29 -0.20 -13.10
N THR A 150 -0.15 0.93 -12.43
CA THR A 150 0.22 2.20 -13.04
C THR A 150 1.65 2.61 -12.64
N PRO A 151 2.37 3.42 -13.43
CA PRO A 151 3.74 3.79 -13.09
C PRO A 151 3.86 4.57 -11.77
N SER A 152 5.05 4.53 -11.19
CA SER A 152 5.52 5.44 -10.14
C SER A 152 7.03 5.69 -10.32
N GLN A 153 7.60 6.63 -9.56
CA GLN A 153 9.05 6.90 -9.58
C GLN A 153 9.70 6.36 -8.32
N HIS A 154 10.08 5.08 -8.35
CA HIS A 154 10.74 4.40 -7.25
C HIS A 154 11.73 3.34 -7.78
N TRP A 155 12.05 2.35 -6.97
CA TRP A 155 12.97 1.25 -7.27
C TRP A 155 12.56 0.00 -6.50
N SER A 156 13.26 -1.11 -6.69
CA SER A 156 12.99 -2.36 -5.97
C SER A 156 14.28 -3.04 -5.55
N ARG A 157 14.32 -3.65 -4.36
CA ARG A 157 15.43 -4.49 -3.86
C ARG A 157 15.06 -5.23 -2.57
N ARG A 158 15.45 -6.50 -2.47
CA ARG A 158 15.36 -7.26 -1.20
C ARG A 158 16.69 -7.87 -0.78
N THR A 159 17.56 -8.17 -1.74
CA THR A 159 18.85 -8.79 -1.52
C THR A 159 19.97 -7.93 -2.11
N LEU A 160 21.22 -8.38 -1.95
CA LEU A 160 22.37 -7.63 -2.47
C LEU A 160 22.44 -7.62 -4.00
N THR A 161 21.71 -8.52 -4.67
CA THR A 161 21.87 -8.81 -6.12
C THR A 161 20.57 -8.73 -6.91
N ASP A 162 19.49 -8.18 -6.35
CA ASP A 162 18.17 -8.12 -7.00
C ASP A 162 17.60 -6.72 -7.18
N GLU A 163 18.47 -5.71 -7.10
CA GLU A 163 18.09 -4.33 -7.41
C GLU A 163 17.44 -4.25 -8.79
N ASN A 164 16.22 -3.71 -8.83
CA ASN A 164 15.38 -3.51 -10.01
C ASN A 164 15.11 -4.77 -10.84
N LYS A 165 15.19 -5.97 -10.24
CA LYS A 165 14.77 -7.23 -10.89
C LYS A 165 13.26 -7.44 -10.91
N SER A 166 12.52 -6.70 -10.09
CA SER A 166 11.07 -6.55 -10.22
C SER A 166 10.72 -5.08 -10.44
N LEU A 167 9.56 -4.82 -11.05
CA LEU A 167 9.01 -3.48 -11.15
C LEU A 167 8.60 -2.94 -9.78
N TRP A 168 8.27 -1.65 -9.79
CA TRP A 168 7.62 -0.86 -8.75
C TRP A 168 6.51 -0.05 -9.43
N GLY A 169 5.52 0.42 -8.67
CA GLY A 169 4.46 1.20 -9.28
C GLY A 169 3.37 1.60 -8.29
N SER A 170 2.29 2.11 -8.85
CA SER A 170 1.05 2.46 -8.18
C SER A 170 -0.09 1.56 -8.68
N TRP A 171 -1.24 1.62 -8.02
CA TRP A 171 -2.42 0.85 -8.38
C TRP A 171 -3.62 1.77 -8.58
N SER A 172 -4.27 1.65 -9.73
CA SER A 172 -5.59 2.22 -9.98
C SER A 172 -6.63 1.11 -9.91
N VAL A 173 -7.49 1.16 -8.89
CA VAL A 173 -8.60 0.22 -8.69
C VAL A 173 -9.88 0.89 -9.16
N VAL A 174 -10.42 0.42 -10.28
CA VAL A 174 -11.54 1.06 -10.97
C VAL A 174 -12.75 0.12 -10.97
N GLY A 175 -13.71 0.41 -10.09
CA GLY A 175 -15.04 -0.18 -10.11
C GLY A 175 -15.99 0.55 -11.07
N SER A 176 -17.24 0.09 -11.12
CA SER A 176 -18.28 0.71 -11.95
C SER A 176 -18.59 2.15 -11.55
N ASN A 177 -18.64 2.43 -10.23
CA ASN A 177 -19.01 3.74 -9.70
C ASN A 177 -18.01 4.32 -8.70
N LYS A 178 -17.04 3.51 -8.26
CA LYS A 178 -16.04 3.90 -7.26
C LYS A 178 -14.64 3.60 -7.75
N ARG A 179 -13.70 4.51 -7.45
CA ARG A 179 -12.31 4.41 -7.88
C ARG A 179 -11.37 4.76 -6.74
N PHE A 180 -10.36 3.92 -6.55
CA PHE A 180 -9.32 4.10 -5.54
C PHE A 180 -7.95 4.11 -6.21
N PHE A 181 -7.09 5.03 -5.78
CA PHE A 181 -5.69 5.10 -6.22
C PHE A 181 -4.76 4.83 -5.05
N PHE A 182 -3.75 3.98 -5.25
CA PHE A 182 -2.70 3.72 -4.27
C PHE A 182 -1.35 4.01 -4.90
N ALA A 183 -0.68 5.06 -4.42
CA ALA A 183 0.55 5.56 -5.04
C ALA A 183 1.77 4.64 -4.86
N GLY A 184 1.74 3.72 -3.89
CA GLY A 184 2.95 3.06 -3.40
C GLY A 184 3.94 4.08 -2.85
N ASP A 185 5.23 3.73 -2.89
CA ASP A 185 6.29 4.71 -2.74
C ASP A 185 6.65 5.35 -4.07
N THR A 186 6.91 6.65 -4.03
CA THR A 186 7.22 7.40 -5.24
C THR A 186 7.85 8.76 -4.95
N GLY A 187 8.83 9.15 -5.77
CA GLY A 187 9.15 10.55 -6.03
C GLY A 187 8.07 11.19 -6.91
N TYR A 188 8.12 12.51 -7.11
CA TYR A 188 7.17 13.16 -7.99
C TYR A 188 7.55 12.94 -9.47
N ASN A 189 6.57 12.64 -10.30
CA ASN A 189 6.73 12.45 -11.75
C ASN A 189 5.46 12.91 -12.47
N LYS A 190 5.57 13.39 -13.71
CA LYS A 190 4.41 13.87 -14.49
C LYS A 190 3.42 12.77 -14.88
N VAL A 191 3.82 11.50 -14.81
CA VAL A 191 2.95 10.36 -15.11
C VAL A 191 1.66 10.33 -14.29
N PHE A 192 1.64 10.97 -13.10
CA PHE A 192 0.41 11.11 -12.31
C PHE A 192 -0.69 11.90 -13.03
N GLN A 193 -0.33 12.85 -13.91
CA GLN A 193 -1.29 13.57 -14.75
C GLN A 193 -1.92 12.64 -15.77
N GLU A 194 -1.11 11.79 -16.42
CA GLU A 194 -1.59 10.78 -17.37
C GLU A 194 -2.52 9.77 -16.67
N ILE A 195 -2.18 9.33 -15.46
CA ILE A 195 -3.03 8.45 -14.65
C ILE A 195 -4.38 9.12 -14.35
N GLY A 196 -4.38 10.39 -13.94
CA GLY A 196 -5.60 11.15 -13.67
C GLY A 196 -6.44 11.43 -14.93
N GLU A 197 -5.81 11.56 -16.08
CA GLU A 197 -6.49 11.68 -17.38
C GLU A 197 -7.16 10.39 -17.82
N MET A 198 -6.48 9.24 -17.67
CA MET A 198 -7.00 7.96 -18.13
C MET A 198 -8.03 7.34 -17.18
N PHE A 199 -7.82 7.45 -15.87
CA PHE A 199 -8.59 6.70 -14.88
C PHE A 199 -9.33 7.57 -13.86
N GLY A 200 -8.98 8.86 -13.77
CA GLY A 200 -9.62 9.81 -12.87
C GLY A 200 -11.03 10.25 -13.31
N PRO A 201 -11.75 10.99 -12.47
CA PRO A 201 -11.38 11.33 -11.09
C PRO A 201 -11.45 10.11 -10.16
N PHE A 202 -10.57 10.06 -9.16
CA PHE A 202 -10.61 9.04 -8.11
C PHE A 202 -11.43 9.52 -6.91
N ASP A 203 -12.21 8.64 -6.28
CA ASP A 203 -12.92 9.00 -5.04
C ASP A 203 -11.93 9.21 -3.89
N VAL A 204 -10.97 8.29 -3.75
CA VAL A 204 -9.94 8.32 -2.70
C VAL A 204 -8.59 7.92 -3.28
N ALA A 205 -7.54 8.64 -2.91
CA ALA A 205 -6.17 8.28 -3.19
C ALA A 205 -5.35 8.13 -1.89
N ALA A 206 -4.60 7.04 -1.75
CA ALA A 206 -3.60 6.88 -0.70
C ALA A 206 -2.22 7.28 -1.23
N ILE A 207 -1.62 8.32 -0.64
CA ILE A 207 -0.41 8.99 -1.16
C ILE A 207 0.63 9.13 -0.03
N PRO A 208 1.90 8.75 -0.23
CA PRO A 208 2.92 8.81 0.81
C PRO A 208 3.24 10.25 1.20
N ILE A 209 3.47 10.49 2.49
CA ILE A 209 3.87 11.80 3.03
C ILE A 209 5.09 11.73 3.98
N GLY A 210 5.66 10.53 4.17
CA GLY A 210 6.81 10.26 5.03
C GLY A 210 8.04 9.80 4.26
N ALA A 211 9.18 9.62 4.96
CA ALA A 211 10.47 9.22 4.42
C ALA A 211 11.02 10.15 3.34
N TYR A 212 10.90 11.47 3.56
CA TYR A 212 11.22 12.45 2.53
C TYR A 212 12.49 13.26 2.82
N LYS A 213 13.07 13.25 4.04
CA LYS A 213 14.33 13.95 4.33
C LYS A 213 15.55 13.01 4.47
N PRO A 214 16.73 13.39 3.94
CA PRO A 214 17.03 14.68 3.29
C PRO A 214 16.62 14.74 1.81
N ARG A 215 16.12 15.90 1.35
CA ARG A 215 15.55 16.05 -0.02
C ARG A 215 16.57 15.79 -1.13
N TRP A 216 17.84 16.18 -0.96
CA TRP A 216 18.86 15.99 -2.00
C TRP A 216 19.07 14.51 -2.38
N PHE A 217 18.74 13.59 -1.48
CA PHE A 217 18.82 12.14 -1.70
C PHE A 217 17.44 11.54 -1.97
N LEU A 218 16.46 11.82 -1.11
CA LEU A 218 15.17 11.12 -1.15
C LEU A 218 14.19 11.69 -2.18
N SER A 219 14.38 12.90 -2.71
CA SER A 219 13.41 13.50 -3.67
C SER A 219 13.22 12.70 -4.95
N PHE A 220 14.21 11.90 -5.35
CA PHE A 220 14.12 11.03 -6.53
C PHE A 220 13.19 9.84 -6.32
N GLN A 221 12.93 9.44 -5.07
CA GLN A 221 12.24 8.19 -4.73
C GLN A 221 11.09 8.35 -3.72
N HIS A 222 11.00 9.48 -3.00
CA HIS A 222 9.90 9.83 -2.11
C HIS A 222 9.52 11.32 -2.26
N VAL A 223 8.22 11.56 -2.42
CA VAL A 223 7.62 12.89 -2.31
C VAL A 223 7.64 13.39 -0.86
N ASP A 224 7.72 14.71 -0.72
CA ASP A 224 7.35 15.37 0.53
C ASP A 224 5.84 15.69 0.53
N PRO A 225 5.25 16.22 1.62
CA PRO A 225 3.84 16.53 1.66
C PRO A 225 3.35 17.48 0.56
N ALA A 226 4.21 18.39 0.07
CA ALA A 226 3.85 19.28 -1.04
C ALA A 226 3.75 18.50 -2.36
N GLY A 227 4.72 17.62 -2.63
CA GLY A 227 4.65 16.68 -3.75
C GLY A 227 3.42 15.76 -3.67
N ALA A 228 3.04 15.31 -2.47
CA ALA A 228 1.83 14.50 -2.27
C ALA A 228 0.54 15.25 -2.64
N VAL A 229 0.45 16.55 -2.31
CA VAL A 229 -0.66 17.40 -2.73
C VAL A 229 -0.68 17.59 -4.26
N GLN A 230 0.49 17.69 -4.90
CA GLN A 230 0.55 17.75 -6.36
C GLN A 230 0.06 16.44 -6.99
N ILE A 231 0.46 15.27 -6.45
CA ILE A 231 -0.05 13.98 -6.91
C ILE A 231 -1.57 13.91 -6.75
N HIS A 232 -2.13 14.35 -5.62
CA HIS A 232 -3.57 14.41 -5.40
C HIS A 232 -4.30 15.17 -6.51
N GLN A 233 -3.77 16.34 -6.91
CA GLN A 233 -4.33 17.16 -7.98
C GLN A 233 -4.19 16.48 -9.35
N ASP A 234 -3.00 15.96 -9.65
CA ASP A 234 -2.67 15.38 -10.96
C ASP A 234 -3.48 14.10 -11.23
N VAL A 235 -3.66 13.24 -10.22
CA VAL A 235 -4.53 12.06 -10.35
C VAL A 235 -6.01 12.42 -10.28
N LYS A 236 -6.36 13.69 -10.05
CA LYS A 236 -7.74 14.20 -9.93
C LYS A 236 -8.52 13.48 -8.83
N SER A 237 -7.88 13.27 -7.67
CA SER A 237 -8.55 12.65 -6.53
C SER A 237 -9.48 13.63 -5.83
N ILE A 238 -10.64 13.17 -5.38
CA ILE A 238 -11.58 13.98 -4.58
C ILE A 238 -11.07 14.08 -3.14
N LEU A 239 -10.65 12.95 -2.56
CA LEU A 239 -10.07 12.88 -1.21
C LEU A 239 -8.72 12.14 -1.25
N SER A 240 -7.84 12.45 -0.31
CA SER A 240 -6.60 11.69 -0.13
C SER A 240 -6.28 11.38 1.32
N ILE A 241 -5.65 10.23 1.53
CA ILE A 241 -5.15 9.75 2.82
C ILE A 241 -3.63 9.72 2.75
N GLY A 242 -2.97 10.40 3.70
CA GLY A 242 -1.52 10.35 3.83
C GLY A 242 -1.06 9.01 4.41
N ILE A 243 -0.17 8.32 3.70
CA ILE A 243 0.41 7.02 4.09
C ILE A 243 1.94 7.11 4.24
N HIS A 244 2.59 5.97 4.50
CA HIS A 244 4.06 5.83 4.62
C HIS A 244 4.71 6.59 5.80
N TRP A 245 3.89 7.20 6.66
CA TRP A 245 4.33 7.96 7.84
C TRP A 245 3.78 7.33 9.12
N GLY A 246 4.25 7.81 10.28
CA GLY A 246 3.61 7.45 11.55
C GLY A 246 3.91 6.02 12.05
N THR A 247 4.74 5.22 11.36
CA THR A 247 4.90 3.79 11.66
C THR A 247 6.35 3.33 11.79
N PHE A 248 7.19 3.60 10.79
CA PHE A 248 8.62 3.29 10.78
C PHE A 248 9.46 4.57 10.66
N LEU A 249 10.67 4.57 11.21
CA LEU A 249 11.64 5.64 11.02
C LEU A 249 12.51 5.33 9.79
N LEU A 250 12.08 5.80 8.62
CA LEU A 250 12.74 5.54 7.31
C LEU A 250 13.37 6.79 6.69
N GLY A 251 13.18 7.96 7.31
CA GLY A 251 13.77 9.24 6.92
C GLY A 251 14.27 10.02 8.12
N HIS A 252 14.75 11.23 7.86
CA HIS A 252 15.27 12.16 8.87
C HIS A 252 14.32 13.33 9.18
N GLU A 253 13.08 13.28 8.70
CA GLU A 253 12.06 14.25 9.09
C GLU A 253 11.73 14.13 10.57
N VAL A 254 11.42 15.28 11.18
CA VAL A 254 10.92 15.31 12.54
C VAL A 254 9.53 14.68 12.49
N LEU A 255 9.40 13.51 13.11
CA LEU A 255 8.10 12.98 13.50
C LEU A 255 7.47 14.05 14.39
N PHE A 256 6.34 14.63 13.97
CA PHE A 256 5.63 15.60 14.80
C PHE A 256 5.54 15.02 16.23
N LEU A 257 6.23 15.67 17.17
CA LEU A 257 6.19 15.44 18.62
C LEU A 257 6.86 14.16 19.17
N ILE A 258 8.08 13.82 18.75
CA ILE A 258 9.01 13.08 19.64
C ILE A 258 10.43 13.54 19.37
N ASP A 259 11.06 14.16 20.38
CA ASP A 259 12.51 14.26 20.39
C ASP A 259 13.08 12.86 20.67
N PHE A 260 13.61 12.19 19.66
CA PHE A 260 14.33 10.92 19.84
C PHE A 260 15.71 11.13 20.47
N ARG A 261 16.10 12.38 20.78
CA ARG A 261 17.20 12.64 21.70
C ARG A 261 16.69 12.35 23.12
N GLY A 262 16.97 11.15 23.60
CA GLY A 262 16.96 10.87 25.04
C GLY A 262 17.93 11.79 25.81
N PRO A 263 17.87 11.78 27.15
CA PRO A 263 18.52 12.76 28.03
C PRO A 263 20.04 12.91 27.83
#